data_AF-A0A9E0CTD2-F1
#
_entry.id   AF-A0A9E0CTD2-F1
#
_cell.length_a   1.000
_cell.length_b   1.000
_cell.length_c   1.000
_cell.angle_alpha   90.00
_cell.angle_beta   90.00
_cell.angle_gamma   90.00
#
_symmetry.space_group_name_H-M   'P 1'
#
loop_
_entity.id
_entity.type
_entity.pdbx_description
1 polymer ?
#
loop_
_entity_poly.entity_id
_entity_poly.type
_entity_poly.pdbx_seq_one_letter_code
_entity_poly.pdbx_strand_id
1 'polypeptide(L)'
;MCLLAEGHLLIEDVPGVGKTSLAKALAASIDCTWKRVQFTPDLLPTDLVGVSVFQRATESFVFQPGPLFANIVLADEINRASPKTQSALLEAMEERQVSADGHSHQLPVPFMVAATQNPVEQEGTYRLPESQLDRFLMRLSLGYPGREAELAILDSNGAADSLHALRPVVSAEEIVGMCAAVRTVHLATVLKSYMVDLSETSRNHNGLLLGLSPRATLQLARATRSHAAAHGRDYAIPDDVKAVAIPVLAHRIVLRPDAASRGLTHEGAVQELLAAVPVPVGR
;
A
#
# COMPACT_ATOMS: atom_id res chain seq x y z
N MET A 1 -5.89 -7.17 -5.23
CA MET A 1 -4.69 -6.87 -6.05
C MET A 1 -3.46 -6.54 -5.20
N CYS A 2 -3.44 -5.44 -4.44
CA CYS A 2 -2.27 -5.05 -3.62
C CYS A 2 -1.78 -6.17 -2.69
N LEU A 3 -2.70 -6.77 -1.92
CA LEU A 3 -2.41 -7.93 -1.04
C LEU A 3 -1.78 -9.11 -1.78
N LEU A 4 -2.32 -9.49 -2.94
CA LEU A 4 -1.84 -10.63 -3.73
C LEU A 4 -0.50 -10.35 -4.43
N ALA A 5 -0.16 -9.07 -4.62
CA ALA A 5 1.18 -8.62 -5.04
C ALA A 5 2.13 -8.48 -3.84
N GLU A 6 1.69 -8.88 -2.65
CA GLU A 6 2.41 -8.82 -1.37
C GLU A 6 2.89 -7.41 -1.02
N GLY A 7 2.09 -6.42 -1.40
CA GLY A 7 2.37 -5.01 -1.18
C GLY A 7 1.56 -4.40 -0.04
N HIS A 8 2.00 -3.21 0.36
CA HIS A 8 1.30 -2.37 1.32
C HIS A 8 0.50 -1.29 0.58
N LEU A 9 -0.63 -0.89 1.14
CA LEU A 9 -1.54 0.09 0.58
C LEU A 9 -1.48 1.38 1.38
N LEU A 10 -1.35 2.51 0.69
CA LEU A 10 -1.54 3.84 1.25
C LEU A 10 -2.83 4.44 0.69
N ILE A 11 -3.69 4.96 1.56
CA ILE A 11 -4.93 5.64 1.19
C ILE A 11 -4.82 7.11 1.60
N GLU A 12 -4.71 7.98 0.61
CA GLU A 12 -4.64 9.43 0.77
C GLU A 12 -5.99 10.06 0.45
N ASP A 13 -6.62 10.66 1.46
CA ASP A 13 -7.88 11.36 1.22
C ASP A 13 -8.26 12.32 2.34
N VAL A 14 -9.32 13.09 2.11
CA VAL A 14 -9.96 13.95 3.11
C VAL A 14 -10.75 13.12 4.15
N PRO A 15 -10.95 13.64 5.38
CA PRO A 15 -11.75 12.95 6.40
C PRO A 15 -13.16 12.61 5.93
N GLY A 16 -13.74 11.52 6.45
CA GLY A 16 -15.16 11.19 6.24
C GLY A 16 -15.49 10.32 5.01
N VAL A 17 -14.55 10.06 4.10
CA VAL A 17 -14.79 9.27 2.87
C VAL A 17 -14.72 7.73 3.05
N GLY A 18 -14.88 7.23 4.28
CA GLY A 18 -14.98 5.79 4.53
C GLY A 18 -13.69 4.97 4.42
N LYS A 19 -12.50 5.60 4.39
CA LYS A 19 -11.19 4.92 4.33
C LYS A 19 -11.04 3.78 5.35
N THR A 20 -11.31 4.08 6.62
CA THR A 20 -11.23 3.10 7.71
C THR A 20 -12.27 1.99 7.55
N SER A 21 -13.46 2.29 7.02
CA SER A 21 -14.49 1.29 6.73
C SER A 21 -14.05 0.33 5.63
N LEU A 22 -13.45 0.84 4.54
CA LEU A 22 -12.89 0.01 3.46
C LEU A 22 -11.81 -0.94 4.00
N ALA A 23 -10.89 -0.41 4.79
CA ALA A 23 -9.78 -1.19 5.32
C ALA A 23 -10.27 -2.27 6.31
N LYS A 24 -11.28 -1.94 7.14
CA LYS A 24 -11.98 -2.92 8.01
C LYS A 24 -12.75 -3.98 7.22
N ALA A 25 -13.46 -3.59 6.17
CA ALA A 25 -14.20 -4.53 5.32
C ALA A 25 -13.26 -5.53 4.65
N LEU A 26 -12.13 -5.06 4.14
CA LEU A 26 -11.08 -5.92 3.58
C LEU A 26 -10.56 -6.92 4.63
N ALA A 27 -10.24 -6.43 5.83
CA ALA A 27 -9.76 -7.29 6.91
C ALA A 27 -10.80 -8.33 7.37
N ALA A 28 -12.07 -7.93 7.48
CA ALA A 28 -13.17 -8.84 7.86
C ALA A 28 -13.53 -9.86 6.78
N SER A 29 -13.19 -9.57 5.51
CA SER A 29 -13.42 -10.49 4.38
C SER A 29 -12.38 -11.61 4.29
N ILE A 30 -11.31 -11.56 5.08
CA ILE A 30 -10.23 -12.54 5.10
C ILE A 30 -10.18 -13.18 6.48
N ASP A 31 -10.20 -14.51 6.55
CA ASP A 31 -10.07 -15.25 7.81
C ASP A 31 -8.61 -15.20 8.27
N CYS A 32 -8.28 -14.10 8.93
CA CYS A 32 -6.94 -13.77 9.41
C CYS A 32 -6.99 -12.84 10.62
N THR A 33 -5.85 -12.72 11.30
CA THR A 33 -5.72 -11.76 12.39
C THR A 33 -5.56 -10.36 11.83
N TRP A 34 -6.26 -9.39 12.41
CA TRP A 34 -6.04 -7.99 12.05
C TRP A 34 -6.07 -7.08 13.28
N LYS A 35 -5.35 -5.96 13.18
CA LYS A 35 -5.27 -4.94 14.24
C LYS A 35 -5.41 -3.57 13.63
N ARG A 36 -6.10 -2.68 14.35
CA ARG A 36 -6.15 -1.25 14.04
C ARG A 36 -5.24 -0.49 14.98
N VAL A 37 -4.43 0.39 14.43
CA VAL A 37 -3.59 1.32 15.18
C VAL A 37 -3.90 2.72 14.71
N GLN A 38 -4.28 3.58 15.65
CA GLN A 38 -4.41 5.00 15.43
C GLN A 38 -3.05 5.64 15.68
N PHE A 39 -2.49 6.33 14.68
CA PHE A 39 -1.23 7.04 14.85
C PHE A 39 -1.51 8.39 15.53
N THR A 40 -0.82 8.63 16.63
CA THR A 40 -0.89 9.84 17.44
C THR A 40 0.51 10.38 17.71
N PRO A 41 0.66 11.68 18.06
CA PRO A 41 1.98 12.28 18.30
C PRO A 41 2.79 11.62 19.42
N ASP A 42 2.11 10.99 20.39
CA ASP A 42 2.67 10.30 21.55
C ASP A 42 2.93 8.81 21.33
N LEU A 43 2.49 8.24 20.21
CA LEU A 43 2.69 6.83 19.88
C LEU A 43 4.18 6.49 19.76
N LEU A 44 4.66 5.53 20.55
CA LEU A 44 6.05 5.10 20.54
C LEU A 44 6.28 3.94 19.56
N PRO A 45 7.50 3.77 19.02
CA PRO A 45 7.86 2.58 18.24
C PRO A 45 7.55 1.26 18.96
N THR A 46 7.78 1.20 20.27
CA THR A 46 7.50 0.02 21.10
C THR A 46 6.02 -0.31 21.19
N ASP A 47 5.12 0.66 21.04
CA ASP A 47 3.68 0.41 21.02
C ASP A 47 3.22 -0.29 19.73
N LEU A 48 4.03 -0.20 18.66
CA LEU A 48 3.80 -0.92 17.39
C LEU A 48 4.43 -2.30 17.39
N VAL A 49 5.69 -2.34 17.80
CA VAL A 49 6.54 -3.54 17.78
C VAL A 49 6.16 -4.51 18.88
N GLY A 50 5.91 -4.01 20.08
CA GLY A 50 5.84 -4.83 21.29
C GLY A 50 6.98 -4.53 22.25
N VAL A 51 6.89 -5.12 23.43
CA VAL A 51 7.80 -4.89 24.55
C VAL A 51 8.13 -6.20 25.25
N SER A 52 9.33 -6.33 25.80
CA SER A 52 9.64 -7.44 26.69
C SER A 52 9.25 -7.10 28.12
N VAL A 53 8.41 -7.94 28.72
CA VAL A 53 7.95 -7.80 30.09
C VAL A 53 8.65 -8.84 30.96
N PHE A 54 9.24 -8.40 32.06
CA PHE A 54 9.84 -9.31 33.03
C PHE A 54 8.76 -10.10 33.78
N GLN A 55 8.75 -11.43 33.60
CA GLN A 55 7.85 -12.32 34.32
C GLN A 55 8.54 -12.84 35.58
N ARG A 56 8.03 -12.42 36.75
CA ARG A 56 8.57 -12.85 38.05
C ARG A 56 8.51 -14.36 38.29
N ALA A 57 7.54 -15.05 37.70
CA ALA A 57 7.36 -16.49 37.90
C ALA A 57 8.47 -17.32 37.23
N THR A 58 9.00 -16.85 36.10
CA THR A 58 10.04 -17.53 35.32
C THR A 58 11.41 -16.84 35.41
N GLU A 59 11.48 -15.73 36.15
CA GLU A 59 12.64 -14.82 36.22
C GLU A 59 13.21 -14.46 34.84
N SER A 60 12.33 -14.35 33.84
CA SER A 60 12.72 -14.15 32.45
C SER A 60 11.97 -13.00 31.80
N PHE A 61 12.61 -12.33 30.84
CA PHE A 61 11.94 -11.40 29.94
C PHE A 61 11.14 -12.18 28.89
N VAL A 62 9.85 -11.88 28.77
CA VAL A 62 8.97 -12.49 27.77
C VAL A 62 8.47 -11.39 26.84
N PHE A 63 8.75 -11.56 25.54
CA PHE A 63 8.30 -10.64 24.51
C PHE A 63 6.77 -10.67 24.39
N GLN A 64 6.15 -9.51 24.52
CA GLN A 64 4.74 -9.27 24.28
C GLN A 64 4.59 -8.61 22.90
N PRO A 65 4.06 -9.32 21.89
CA PRO A 65 3.98 -8.80 20.53
C PRO A 65 3.01 -7.61 20.45
N GLY A 66 3.45 -6.57 19.75
CA GLY A 66 2.62 -5.41 19.44
C GLY A 66 1.61 -5.67 18.31
N PRO A 67 0.83 -4.65 17.92
CA PRO A 67 -0.19 -4.76 16.89
C PRO A 67 0.36 -5.10 15.49
N LEU A 68 1.67 -4.95 15.24
CA LEU A 68 2.30 -5.38 13.99
C LEU A 68 2.27 -6.90 13.78
N PHE A 69 2.10 -7.70 14.85
CA PHE A 69 1.98 -9.16 14.78
C PHE A 69 0.57 -9.62 14.40
N ALA A 70 0.00 -8.99 13.37
CA ALA A 70 -1.27 -9.36 12.77
C ALA A 70 -1.12 -9.45 11.24
N ASN A 71 -1.93 -10.28 10.58
CA ASN A 71 -1.87 -10.44 9.12
C ASN A 71 -2.20 -9.14 8.39
N ILE A 72 -3.17 -8.38 8.91
CA ILE A 72 -3.56 -7.08 8.36
C ILE A 72 -3.48 -6.03 9.45
N VAL A 73 -2.67 -5.00 9.21
CA VAL A 73 -2.53 -3.84 10.09
C VAL A 73 -3.16 -2.63 9.42
N LEU A 74 -4.20 -2.08 10.06
CA LEU A 74 -4.83 -0.83 9.66
C LEU A 74 -4.15 0.31 10.41
N ALA A 75 -3.31 1.08 9.73
CA ALA A 75 -2.55 2.18 10.32
C ALA A 75 -3.21 3.51 9.95
N ASP A 76 -4.05 4.03 10.85
CA ASP A 76 -4.80 5.27 10.60
C ASP A 76 -3.95 6.50 10.90
N GLU A 77 -3.96 7.48 9.98
CA GLU A 77 -3.32 8.78 10.11
C GLU A 77 -1.80 8.72 10.39
N ILE A 78 -1.08 7.91 9.60
CA ILE A 78 0.35 7.66 9.82
C ILE A 78 1.21 8.93 9.84
N ASN A 79 0.74 10.00 9.21
CA ASN A 79 1.36 11.31 9.22
C ASN A 79 1.26 12.05 10.57
N ARG A 80 0.51 11.56 11.57
CA ARG A 80 0.41 12.18 12.91
C ARG A 80 1.46 11.69 13.90
N ALA A 81 2.11 10.55 13.65
CA ALA A 81 3.15 10.04 14.53
C ALA A 81 4.54 10.60 14.19
N SER A 82 5.44 10.55 15.16
CA SER A 82 6.83 10.98 14.98
C SER A 82 7.53 10.23 13.84
N PRO A 83 8.57 10.82 13.20
CA PRO A 83 9.36 10.13 12.18
C PRO A 83 9.98 8.81 12.65
N LYS A 84 10.29 8.68 13.94
CA LYS A 84 10.80 7.42 14.52
C LYS A 84 9.75 6.32 14.51
N THR A 85 8.51 6.65 14.88
CA THR A 85 7.39 5.71 14.90
C THR A 85 6.98 5.31 13.48
N GLN A 86 6.96 6.25 12.55
CA GLN A 86 6.78 5.96 11.11
C GLN A 86 7.87 5.01 10.60
N SER A 87 9.13 5.26 10.97
CA SER A 87 10.26 4.43 10.53
C SER A 87 10.13 2.98 11.03
N ALA A 88 9.68 2.77 12.27
CA ALA A 88 9.46 1.43 12.81
C ALA A 88 8.39 0.64 12.03
N LEU A 89 7.28 1.28 11.65
CA LEU A 89 6.27 0.67 10.78
C LEU A 89 6.86 0.29 9.41
N LEU A 90 7.61 1.22 8.80
CA LEU A 90 8.17 1.05 7.46
C LEU A 90 9.30 0.01 7.41
N GLU A 91 10.08 -0.13 8.49
CA GLU A 91 11.07 -1.19 8.65
C GLU A 91 10.37 -2.56 8.73
N ALA A 92 9.32 -2.68 9.54
CA ALA A 92 8.52 -3.90 9.63
C ALA A 92 7.88 -4.29 8.28
N MET A 93 7.44 -3.31 7.49
CA MET A 93 6.93 -3.52 6.13
C MET A 93 7.99 -4.08 5.17
N GLU A 94 9.20 -3.53 5.21
CA GLU A 94 10.28 -3.93 4.30
C GLU A 94 10.89 -5.28 4.70
N GLU A 95 11.23 -5.45 5.97
CA GLU A 95 11.98 -6.60 6.49
C GLU A 95 11.09 -7.80 6.84
N ARG A 96 9.77 -7.58 7.00
CA ARG A 96 8.79 -8.60 7.44
C ARG A 96 9.14 -9.27 8.77
N GLN A 97 9.94 -8.59 9.55
CA GLN A 97 10.36 -9.00 10.89
C GLN A 97 10.60 -7.75 11.71
N VAL A 98 10.66 -7.92 13.03
CA VAL A 98 10.99 -6.84 13.94
C VAL A 98 12.07 -7.28 14.91
N SER A 99 13.01 -6.39 15.18
CA SER A 99 14.07 -6.63 16.16
C SER A 99 13.70 -6.02 17.51
N ALA A 100 13.65 -6.84 18.56
CA ALA A 100 13.43 -6.40 19.94
C ALA A 100 14.41 -7.14 20.87
N ASP A 101 15.07 -6.41 21.78
CA ASP A 101 15.99 -6.97 22.77
C ASP A 101 17.04 -7.94 22.20
N GLY A 102 17.60 -7.59 21.03
CA GLY A 102 18.62 -8.39 20.33
C GLY A 102 18.10 -9.63 19.61
N HIS A 103 16.79 -9.88 19.62
CA HIS A 103 16.15 -11.01 18.95
C HIS A 103 15.29 -10.51 17.78
N SER A 104 15.25 -11.30 16.71
CA SER A 104 14.40 -11.03 15.55
C SER A 104 13.13 -11.87 15.63
N HIS A 105 11.99 -11.22 15.47
CA HIS A 105 10.66 -11.80 15.53
C HIS A 105 9.99 -11.66 14.16
N GLN A 106 9.67 -12.79 13.52
CA GLN A 106 9.02 -12.79 12.22
C GLN A 106 7.56 -12.34 12.31
N LEU A 107 7.11 -11.55 11.33
CA LEU A 107 5.71 -11.16 11.19
C LEU A 107 4.89 -12.29 10.55
N PRO A 108 3.59 -12.37 10.82
CA PRO A 108 2.74 -13.42 10.27
C PRO A 108 2.63 -13.32 8.74
N VAL A 109 2.41 -14.44 8.06
CA VAL A 109 2.21 -14.49 6.61
C VAL A 109 0.77 -14.90 6.31
N PRO A 110 0.03 -14.19 5.44
CA PRO A 110 0.41 -12.93 4.76
C PRO A 110 0.49 -11.76 5.74
N PHE A 111 1.29 -10.75 5.39
CA PHE A 111 1.42 -9.47 6.11
C PHE A 111 1.11 -8.31 5.17
N MET A 112 0.12 -7.49 5.52
CA MET A 112 -0.22 -6.26 4.79
C MET A 112 -0.47 -5.11 5.77
N VAL A 113 0.06 -3.95 5.40
CA VAL A 113 -0.27 -2.68 6.05
C VAL A 113 -1.16 -1.91 5.11
N ALA A 114 -2.34 -1.52 5.58
CA ALA A 114 -3.22 -0.57 4.93
C ALA A 114 -3.17 0.73 5.75
N ALA A 115 -2.37 1.67 5.28
CA ALA A 115 -2.17 2.95 5.94
C ALA A 115 -3.09 4.03 5.37
N THR A 116 -3.54 4.95 6.22
CA THR A 116 -4.26 6.15 5.80
C THR A 116 -3.48 7.40 6.20
N GLN A 117 -3.56 8.45 5.39
CA GLN A 117 -3.08 9.78 5.78
C GLN A 117 -4.00 10.88 5.23
N ASN A 118 -4.10 11.97 5.99
CA ASN A 118 -4.87 13.16 5.60
C ASN A 118 -3.92 14.24 5.09
N PRO A 119 -3.97 14.62 3.79
CA PRO A 119 -3.05 15.60 3.23
C PRO A 119 -3.34 17.05 3.65
N VAL A 120 -4.50 17.34 4.25
CA VAL A 120 -4.97 18.71 4.53
C VAL A 120 -4.57 19.20 5.93
N GLU A 121 -4.25 18.30 6.87
CA GLU A 121 -3.87 18.68 8.24
C GLU A 121 -2.46 19.30 8.32
N GLN A 122 -2.41 20.60 8.59
CA GLN A 122 -1.16 21.38 8.61
C GLN A 122 -0.49 21.45 10.00
N GLU A 123 -1.23 21.29 11.10
CA GLU A 123 -0.66 21.35 12.45
C GLU A 123 -0.37 19.95 13.00
N GLY A 124 0.87 19.74 13.47
CA GLY A 124 1.25 18.51 14.17
C GLY A 124 1.39 17.26 13.28
N THR A 125 1.56 17.42 11.97
CA THR A 125 1.78 16.30 11.04
C THR A 125 3.22 16.25 10.51
N TYR A 126 3.72 15.04 10.30
CA TYR A 126 5.01 14.70 9.71
C TYR A 126 4.75 14.02 8.37
N ARG A 127 5.00 14.74 7.27
CA ARG A 127 4.90 14.18 5.92
C ARG A 127 5.94 13.09 5.72
N LEU A 128 5.52 11.99 5.10
CA LEU A 128 6.41 10.92 4.68
C LEU A 128 7.32 11.44 3.56
N PRO A 129 8.64 11.35 3.70
CA PRO A 129 9.57 11.55 2.59
C PRO A 129 9.28 10.58 1.44
N GLU A 130 9.67 10.95 0.24
CA GLU A 130 9.46 10.16 -0.98
C GLU A 130 10.10 8.77 -0.88
N SER A 131 11.26 8.68 -0.21
CA SER A 131 11.94 7.42 0.07
C SER A 131 11.14 6.49 0.98
N GLN A 132 10.23 7.03 1.80
CA GLN A 132 9.32 6.26 2.64
C GLN A 132 8.06 5.87 1.88
N LEU A 133 7.49 6.79 1.09
CA LEU A 133 6.36 6.51 0.21
C LEU A 133 6.64 5.37 -0.77
N ASP A 134 7.89 5.25 -1.25
CA ASP A 134 8.31 4.19 -2.17
C ASP A 134 8.18 2.76 -1.60
N ARG A 135 7.96 2.61 -0.28
CA ARG A 135 7.69 1.32 0.38
C ARG A 135 6.24 0.85 0.23
N PHE A 136 5.30 1.73 -0.10
CA PHE A 136 3.91 1.36 -0.37
C PHE A 136 3.74 0.94 -1.82
N LEU A 137 3.23 -0.26 -2.07
CA LEU A 137 3.03 -0.75 -3.44
C LEU A 137 2.06 0.14 -4.21
N MET A 138 0.92 0.44 -3.60
CA MET A 138 -0.12 1.26 -4.19
C MET A 138 -0.46 2.45 -3.29
N ARG A 139 -0.70 3.59 -3.94
CA ARG A 139 -1.34 4.76 -3.35
C ARG A 139 -2.68 4.99 -4.02
N LEU A 140 -3.76 5.03 -3.24
CA LEU A 140 -5.11 5.26 -3.71
C LEU A 140 -5.70 6.52 -3.10
N SER A 141 -6.59 7.15 -3.85
CA SER A 141 -7.50 8.20 -3.38
C SER A 141 -8.92 7.76 -3.74
N LEU A 142 -9.85 7.83 -2.78
CA LEU A 142 -11.25 7.42 -2.95
C LEU A 142 -12.07 8.58 -3.53
N GLY A 143 -11.74 9.82 -3.17
CA GLY A 143 -12.57 10.99 -3.40
C GLY A 143 -13.91 10.92 -2.66
N TYR A 144 -14.76 11.92 -2.90
CA TYR A 144 -16.14 11.85 -2.45
C TYR A 144 -16.93 10.84 -3.29
N PRO A 145 -17.83 10.06 -2.67
CA PRO A 145 -18.69 9.17 -3.42
C PRO A 145 -19.54 9.98 -4.42
N GLY A 146 -19.83 9.38 -5.56
CA GLY A 146 -20.83 9.94 -6.47
C GLY A 146 -22.22 9.92 -5.83
N ARG A 147 -23.12 10.77 -6.32
CA ARG A 147 -24.49 10.96 -5.79
C ARG A 147 -25.22 9.65 -5.46
N GLU A 148 -25.22 8.67 -6.37
CA GLU A 148 -25.93 7.40 -6.16
C GLU A 148 -25.32 6.55 -5.04
N ALA A 149 -23.98 6.55 -4.92
CA ALA A 149 -23.31 5.87 -3.82
C ALA A 149 -23.56 6.57 -2.48
N GLU A 150 -23.62 7.91 -2.48
CA GLU A 150 -23.95 8.69 -1.29
C GLU A 150 -25.40 8.45 -0.83
N LEU A 151 -26.36 8.37 -1.76
CA LEU A 151 -27.74 7.98 -1.46
C LEU A 151 -27.81 6.57 -0.87
N ALA A 152 -27.09 5.59 -1.44
CA ALA A 152 -27.06 4.23 -0.91
C ALA A 152 -26.49 4.16 0.53
N ILE A 153 -25.49 5.00 0.84
CA ILE A 153 -24.94 5.10 2.21
C ILE A 153 -25.96 5.66 3.19
N LEU A 154 -26.77 6.63 2.76
CA LEU A 154 -27.85 7.18 3.57
C LEU A 154 -28.95 6.13 3.84
N ASP A 155 -29.35 5.38 2.82
CA ASP A 155 -30.37 4.33 2.93
C ASP A 155 -29.93 3.17 3.85
N SER A 156 -28.61 2.89 3.91
CA SER A 156 -28.07 1.85 4.78
C SER A 156 -27.80 2.29 6.22
N ASN A 157 -28.16 3.53 6.62
CA ASN A 157 -27.76 4.17 7.88
C ASN A 157 -26.23 4.13 8.13
N GLY A 158 -25.44 4.19 7.04
CA GLY A 158 -24.00 4.03 7.08
C GLY A 158 -23.52 2.57 7.01
N ALA A 159 -22.23 2.35 7.24
CA ALA A 159 -21.56 1.06 7.03
C ALA A 159 -21.44 0.18 8.30
N ALA A 160 -21.89 0.68 9.46
CA ALA A 160 -21.63 0.02 10.75
C ALA A 160 -22.26 -1.38 10.83
N ASP A 161 -23.54 -1.50 10.51
CA ASP A 161 -24.27 -2.78 10.56
C ASP A 161 -23.77 -3.76 9.49
N SER A 162 -23.43 -3.26 8.29
CA SER A 162 -22.88 -4.06 7.19
C SER A 162 -21.50 -4.66 7.52
N LEU A 163 -20.65 -3.92 8.24
CA LEU A 163 -19.34 -4.41 8.70
C LEU A 163 -19.45 -5.55 9.72
N HIS A 164 -20.48 -5.53 10.57
CA HIS A 164 -20.70 -6.59 11.55
C HIS A 164 -21.26 -7.87 10.93
N ALA A 165 -21.98 -7.77 9.80
CA ALA A 165 -22.52 -8.90 9.08
C ALA A 165 -21.52 -9.58 8.12
N LEU A 166 -20.39 -8.93 7.85
CA LEU A 166 -19.35 -9.43 6.95
C LEU A 166 -18.76 -10.74 7.50
N ARG A 167 -18.72 -11.75 6.63
CA ARG A 167 -18.09 -13.05 6.91
C ARG A 167 -16.87 -13.21 6.02
N PRO A 168 -15.80 -13.87 6.52
CA PRO A 168 -14.66 -14.20 5.69
C PRO A 168 -15.07 -15.02 4.46
N VAL A 169 -14.50 -14.68 3.31
CA VAL A 169 -14.71 -15.38 2.03
C VAL A 169 -13.46 -16.13 1.56
N VAL A 170 -12.33 -15.92 2.24
CA VAL A 170 -11.03 -16.53 1.93
C VAL A 170 -10.19 -16.62 3.19
N SER A 171 -9.39 -17.67 3.34
CA SER A 171 -8.48 -17.85 4.47
C SER A 171 -7.11 -17.24 4.23
N ALA A 172 -6.35 -17.00 5.31
CA ALA A 172 -4.95 -16.60 5.22
C ALA A 172 -4.11 -17.58 4.37
N GLU A 173 -4.32 -18.89 4.54
CA GLU A 173 -3.62 -19.94 3.77
C GLU A 173 -3.95 -19.88 2.28
N GLU A 174 -5.22 -19.67 1.94
CA GLU A 174 -5.65 -19.50 0.55
C GLU A 174 -5.03 -18.24 -0.07
N ILE A 175 -4.94 -17.13 0.68
CA ILE A 175 -4.23 -15.93 0.22
C ILE A 175 -2.76 -16.23 -0.07
N VAL A 176 -2.07 -17.02 0.76
CA VAL A 176 -0.68 -17.43 0.48
C VAL A 176 -0.59 -18.23 -0.81
N GLY A 177 -1.51 -19.17 -1.03
CA GLY A 177 -1.62 -19.91 -2.29
C GLY A 177 -1.87 -19.01 -3.50
N MET A 178 -2.75 -18.01 -3.36
CA MET A 178 -3.02 -17.02 -4.40
C MET A 178 -1.80 -16.14 -4.70
N CYS A 179 -1.05 -15.69 -3.69
CA CYS A 179 0.21 -14.97 -3.87
C CYS A 179 1.22 -15.81 -4.65
N ALA A 180 1.34 -17.11 -4.33
CA ALA A 180 2.20 -18.02 -5.08
C ALA A 180 1.77 -18.15 -6.55
N ALA A 181 0.47 -18.28 -6.83
CA ALA A 181 -0.06 -18.31 -8.19
C ALA A 181 0.18 -16.98 -8.95
N VAL A 182 0.02 -15.83 -8.29
CA VAL A 182 0.32 -14.52 -8.90
C VAL A 182 1.79 -14.42 -9.32
N ARG A 183 2.72 -15.00 -8.55
CA ARG A 183 4.15 -14.99 -8.89
C ARG A 183 4.45 -15.78 -10.18
N THR A 184 3.65 -16.78 -10.53
CA THR A 184 3.86 -17.61 -11.75
C THR A 184 3.30 -16.99 -13.02
N VAL A 185 2.47 -15.92 -12.92
CA VAL A 185 1.93 -15.21 -14.08
C VAL A 185 3.06 -14.74 -15.00
N HIS A 186 2.94 -15.14 -16.27
CA HIS A 186 3.93 -14.88 -17.30
C HIS A 186 3.97 -13.38 -17.65
N LEU A 187 5.19 -12.83 -17.58
CA LEU A 187 5.50 -11.48 -18.03
C LEU A 187 6.48 -11.58 -19.19
N ALA A 188 5.97 -11.41 -20.41
CA ALA A 188 6.76 -11.52 -21.63
C ALA A 188 7.92 -10.51 -21.66
N THR A 189 9.02 -10.85 -22.33
CA THR A 189 10.21 -9.98 -22.44
C THR A 189 9.87 -8.62 -23.04
N VAL A 190 8.97 -8.57 -24.03
CA VAL A 190 8.47 -7.32 -24.63
C VAL A 190 7.76 -6.43 -23.62
N LEU A 191 7.03 -7.02 -22.67
CA LEU A 191 6.34 -6.26 -21.63
C LEU A 191 7.32 -5.78 -20.56
N LYS A 192 8.33 -6.58 -20.21
CA LYS A 192 9.45 -6.13 -19.35
C LYS A 192 10.19 -4.95 -19.98
N SER A 193 10.47 -5.01 -21.28
CA SER A 193 11.08 -3.89 -22.03
C SER A 193 10.23 -2.64 -21.92
N TYR A 194 8.92 -2.74 -22.21
CA TYR A 194 7.99 -1.62 -22.08
C TYR A 194 8.03 -0.95 -20.70
N MET A 195 8.13 -1.75 -19.63
CA MET A 195 8.21 -1.22 -18.26
C MET A 195 9.56 -0.55 -17.95
N VAL A 196 10.64 -1.01 -18.58
CA VAL A 196 11.95 -0.34 -18.53
C VAL A 196 11.91 0.96 -19.33
N ASP A 197 11.33 0.95 -20.52
CA ASP A 197 11.18 2.13 -21.38
C ASP A 197 10.36 3.23 -20.68
N LEU A 198 9.29 2.88 -19.95
CA LEU A 198 8.57 3.81 -19.07
C LEU A 198 9.48 4.42 -18.00
N SER A 199 10.34 3.60 -17.39
CA SER A 199 11.28 4.06 -16.36
C SER A 199 12.35 4.99 -16.95
N GLU A 200 12.93 4.65 -18.10
CA GLU A 200 13.92 5.49 -18.78
C GLU A 200 13.32 6.81 -19.26
N THR A 201 12.13 6.75 -19.87
CA THR A 201 11.39 7.95 -20.31
C THR A 201 11.08 8.85 -19.13
N SER A 202 10.71 8.31 -17.96
CA SER A 202 10.47 9.10 -16.75
C SER A 202 11.71 9.83 -16.24
N ARG A 203 12.90 9.22 -16.35
CA ARG A 203 14.17 9.84 -15.90
C ARG A 203 14.61 10.97 -16.80
N ASN A 204 14.20 10.94 -18.07
CA ASN A 204 14.47 11.98 -19.06
C ASN A 204 13.29 12.96 -19.23
N HIS A 205 12.24 12.85 -18.43
CA HIS A 205 11.05 13.68 -18.56
C HIS A 205 11.29 15.10 -18.05
N ASN A 206 11.05 16.10 -18.89
CA ASN A 206 11.32 17.51 -18.56
C ASN A 206 10.53 18.00 -17.33
N GLY A 207 9.32 17.48 -17.10
CA GLY A 207 8.49 17.84 -15.95
C GLY A 207 8.91 17.19 -14.62
N LEU A 208 9.85 16.23 -14.64
CA LEU A 208 10.25 15.46 -13.46
C LEU A 208 11.63 15.87 -12.94
N LEU A 209 11.71 16.09 -11.64
CA LEU A 209 12.95 16.24 -10.88
C LEU A 209 13.55 14.87 -10.58
N LEU A 210 12.70 13.90 -10.23
CA LEU A 210 13.07 12.51 -9.97
C LEU A 210 12.12 11.58 -10.72
N GLY A 211 12.68 10.72 -11.57
CA GLY A 211 11.95 9.68 -12.29
C GLY A 211 11.86 8.36 -11.51
N LEU A 212 11.37 7.32 -12.18
CA LEU A 212 11.10 6.02 -11.59
C LEU A 212 12.39 5.27 -11.22
N SER A 213 12.43 4.75 -9.99
CA SER A 213 13.51 3.88 -9.48
C SER A 213 13.40 2.45 -10.05
N PRO A 214 14.46 1.63 -9.99
CA PRO A 214 14.35 0.19 -10.29
C PRO A 214 13.32 -0.54 -9.41
N ARG A 215 13.14 -0.09 -8.15
CA ARG A 215 12.11 -0.57 -7.25
C ARG A 215 10.71 -0.31 -7.82
N ALA A 216 10.46 0.86 -8.40
CA ALA A 216 9.21 1.18 -9.07
C ALA A 216 8.88 0.18 -10.20
N THR A 217 9.86 -0.16 -11.05
CA THR A 217 9.68 -1.13 -12.15
C THR A 217 9.37 -2.54 -11.63
N LEU A 218 10.06 -2.99 -10.58
CA LEU A 218 9.79 -4.29 -9.93
C LEU A 218 8.39 -4.34 -9.33
N GLN A 219 7.98 -3.26 -8.67
CA GLN A 219 6.66 -3.14 -8.06
C GLN A 219 5.54 -3.06 -9.10
N LEU A 220 5.74 -2.32 -10.19
CA LEU A 220 4.84 -2.32 -11.33
C LEU A 220 4.67 -3.72 -11.91
N ALA A 221 5.74 -4.50 -12.02
CA ALA A 221 5.68 -5.89 -12.51
C ALA A 221 4.87 -6.81 -11.59
N ARG A 222 5.03 -6.67 -10.27
CA ARG A 222 4.23 -7.43 -9.29
C ARG A 222 2.75 -7.05 -9.35
N ALA A 223 2.44 -5.76 -9.39
CA ALA A 223 1.08 -5.26 -9.51
C ALA A 223 0.42 -5.70 -10.82
N THR A 224 1.17 -5.66 -11.94
CA THR A 224 0.70 -6.11 -13.27
C THR A 224 0.32 -7.59 -13.26
N ARG A 225 1.17 -8.46 -12.68
CA ARG A 225 0.84 -9.89 -12.54
C ARG A 225 -0.44 -10.11 -11.72
N SER A 226 -0.56 -9.39 -10.61
CA SER A 226 -1.74 -9.47 -9.74
C SER A 226 -3.02 -9.00 -10.47
N HIS A 227 -2.92 -7.96 -11.30
CA HIS A 227 -4.03 -7.50 -12.14
C HIS A 227 -4.43 -8.55 -13.19
N ALA A 228 -3.47 -9.14 -13.90
CA ALA A 228 -3.74 -10.19 -14.88
C ALA A 228 -4.40 -11.43 -14.24
N ALA A 229 -3.88 -11.90 -13.10
CA ALA A 229 -4.45 -13.01 -12.35
C ALA A 229 -5.87 -12.73 -11.87
N ALA A 230 -6.16 -11.51 -11.40
CA ALA A 230 -7.50 -11.10 -10.99
C ALA A 230 -8.52 -11.14 -12.15
N HIS A 231 -8.03 -11.08 -13.40
CA HIS A 231 -8.84 -11.26 -14.62
C HIS A 231 -8.82 -12.70 -15.14
N GLY A 232 -8.35 -13.67 -14.34
CA GLY A 232 -8.31 -15.08 -14.69
C GLY A 232 -7.26 -15.44 -15.75
N ARG A 233 -6.28 -14.57 -15.99
CA ARG A 233 -5.20 -14.80 -16.98
C ARG A 233 -3.90 -15.19 -16.30
N ASP A 234 -3.20 -16.15 -16.90
CA ASP A 234 -1.86 -16.60 -16.52
C ASP A 234 -0.74 -15.85 -17.25
N TYR A 235 -1.08 -14.86 -18.09
CA TYR A 235 -0.16 -13.93 -18.74
C TYR A 235 -0.66 -12.48 -18.65
N ALA A 236 0.29 -11.55 -18.55
CA ALA A 236 0.00 -10.13 -18.54
C ALA A 236 0.01 -9.52 -19.95
N ILE A 237 -0.83 -8.51 -20.17
CA ILE A 237 -0.93 -7.70 -21.39
C ILE A 237 -0.61 -6.22 -21.07
N PRO A 238 -0.33 -5.38 -22.08
CA PRO A 238 -0.03 -3.97 -21.84
C PRO A 238 -1.11 -3.20 -21.08
N ASP A 239 -2.38 -3.56 -21.26
CA ASP A 239 -3.48 -2.93 -20.54
C ASP A 239 -3.43 -3.22 -19.03
N ASP A 240 -2.86 -4.35 -18.60
CA ASP A 240 -2.63 -4.62 -17.18
C ASP A 240 -1.63 -3.62 -16.59
N VAL A 241 -0.55 -3.33 -17.33
CA VAL A 241 0.46 -2.35 -16.90
C VAL A 241 -0.17 -0.97 -16.76
N LYS A 242 -0.97 -0.56 -17.77
CA LYS A 242 -1.67 0.73 -17.76
C LYS A 242 -2.66 0.85 -16.60
N ALA A 243 -3.43 -0.20 -16.34
CA ALA A 243 -4.44 -0.21 -15.28
C ALA A 243 -3.85 0.00 -13.88
N VAL A 244 -2.63 -0.50 -13.63
CA VAL A 244 -1.96 -0.33 -12.33
C VAL A 244 -0.92 0.80 -12.31
N ALA A 245 -0.63 1.43 -13.45
CA ALA A 245 0.45 2.40 -13.56
C ALA A 245 0.25 3.62 -12.64
N ILE A 246 -0.90 4.26 -12.65
CA ILE A 246 -1.16 5.44 -11.80
C ILE A 246 -1.03 5.09 -10.30
N PRO A 247 -1.76 4.09 -9.76
CA PRO A 247 -1.70 3.80 -8.32
C PRO A 247 -0.34 3.29 -7.87
N VAL A 248 0.50 2.77 -8.77
CA VAL A 248 1.85 2.31 -8.45
C VAL A 248 2.91 3.40 -8.69
N LEU A 249 2.79 4.27 -9.69
CA LEU A 249 3.90 5.12 -10.12
C LEU A 249 3.78 6.57 -9.65
N ALA A 250 2.57 7.08 -9.42
CA ALA A 250 2.35 8.50 -9.16
C ALA A 250 3.09 9.00 -7.90
N HIS A 251 3.14 8.22 -6.83
CA HIS A 251 3.84 8.58 -5.59
C HIS A 251 5.35 8.31 -5.61
N ARG A 252 5.91 7.86 -6.75
CA ARG A 252 7.31 7.50 -6.91
C ARG A 252 8.10 8.46 -7.79
N ILE A 253 7.44 9.49 -8.30
CA ILE A 253 8.04 10.54 -9.11
C ILE A 253 7.97 11.86 -8.35
N VAL A 254 8.92 12.75 -8.61
CA VAL A 254 8.92 14.09 -8.04
C VAL A 254 8.83 15.08 -9.18
N LEU A 255 7.81 15.93 -9.15
CA LEU A 255 7.63 16.99 -10.14
C LEU A 255 8.66 18.11 -9.92
N ARG A 256 9.10 18.75 -11.00
CA ARG A 256 9.80 20.03 -10.87
C ARG A 256 8.83 21.12 -10.41
N PRO A 257 9.28 22.11 -9.60
CA PRO A 257 8.40 23.17 -9.11
C PRO A 257 7.70 23.97 -10.23
N ASP A 258 8.39 24.21 -11.35
CA ASP A 258 7.86 24.93 -12.51
C ASP A 258 6.82 24.12 -13.29
N ALA A 259 6.96 22.79 -13.33
CA ALA A 259 5.98 21.89 -13.94
C ALA A 259 4.72 21.80 -13.09
N ALA A 260 4.87 21.63 -11.77
CA ALA A 260 3.76 21.63 -10.82
C ALA A 260 2.98 22.95 -10.85
N SER A 261 3.68 24.09 -10.93
CA SER A 261 3.05 25.41 -11.03
C SER A 261 2.25 25.61 -12.34
N ARG A 262 2.60 24.87 -13.40
CA ARG A 262 1.86 24.84 -14.67
C ARG A 262 0.68 23.87 -14.65
N GLY A 263 0.39 23.26 -13.51
CA GLY A 263 -0.75 22.36 -13.32
C GLY A 263 -0.46 20.89 -13.63
N LEU A 264 0.80 20.51 -13.89
CA LEU A 264 1.15 19.09 -14.02
C LEU A 264 0.93 18.40 -12.66
N THR A 265 0.18 17.32 -12.65
CA THR A 265 -0.01 16.45 -11.48
C THR A 265 0.86 15.20 -11.59
N HIS A 266 1.04 14.47 -10.50
CA HIS A 266 1.79 13.21 -10.51
C HIS A 266 1.09 12.18 -11.40
N GLU A 267 -0.24 12.09 -11.28
CA GLU A 267 -1.10 11.25 -12.11
C GLU A 267 -1.01 11.66 -13.59
N GLY A 268 -1.02 12.97 -13.88
CA GLY A 268 -0.87 13.52 -15.23
C GLY A 268 0.49 13.19 -15.84
N ALA A 269 1.58 13.31 -15.08
CA ALA A 269 2.91 12.92 -15.55
C ALA A 269 2.99 11.41 -15.87
N VAL A 270 2.35 10.55 -15.07
CA VAL A 270 2.27 9.10 -15.40
C VAL A 270 1.47 8.87 -16.68
N GLN A 271 0.38 9.60 -16.91
CA GLN A 271 -0.39 9.53 -18.15
C GLN A 271 0.41 9.98 -19.37
N GLU A 272 1.19 11.07 -19.25
CA GLU A 272 2.11 11.53 -20.29
C GLU A 272 3.14 10.44 -20.65
N LEU A 273 3.70 9.77 -19.64
CA LEU A 273 4.64 8.65 -19.86
C LEU A 273 4.00 7.46 -20.58
N LEU A 274 2.79 7.06 -20.18
CA LEU A 274 2.06 5.96 -20.82
C LEU A 274 1.68 6.27 -22.27
N ALA A 275 1.45 7.54 -22.59
CA ALA A 275 1.16 8.00 -23.95
C ALA A 275 2.42 8.13 -24.81
N ALA A 276 3.55 8.52 -24.22
CA ALA A 276 4.81 8.72 -24.92
C ALA A 276 5.52 7.41 -25.29
N VAL A 277 5.44 6.39 -24.43
CA VAL A 277 6.10 5.10 -24.68
C VAL A 277 5.20 4.21 -25.55
N PRO A 278 5.66 3.78 -26.75
CA PRO A 278 4.88 2.91 -27.62
C PRO A 278 4.52 1.60 -26.92
N VAL A 279 3.26 1.19 -27.05
CA VAL A 279 2.81 -0.12 -26.58
C VAL A 279 3.46 -1.20 -27.45
N PRO A 280 4.04 -2.26 -26.87
CA PRO A 280 4.62 -3.34 -27.65
C PRO A 280 3.54 -4.02 -28.50
N VAL A 281 3.73 -3.99 -29.81
CA VAL A 281 2.90 -4.73 -30.78
C VAL A 281 3.54 -6.11 -30.95
N GLY A 282 2.78 -7.17 -30.66
CA GLY A 282 3.32 -8.54 -30.62
C GLY A 282 4.02 -8.95 -31.91
N ARG A 283 5.21 -9.55 -31.78
CA ARG A 283 5.71 -10.59 -32.66
C ARG A 283 5.93 -11.85 -31.85
#